data_AF-A0A5A7U8V8-F1
#
_entry.id   AF-A0A5A7U8V8-F1
#
_cell.length_a   1.000
_cell.length_b   1.000
_cell.length_c   1.000
_cell.angle_alpha   90.00
_cell.angle_beta   90.00
_cell.angle_gamma   90.00
#
_symmetry.space_group_name_H-M   'P 1'
#
loop_
_entity.id
_entity.type
_entity.pdbx_description
1 polymer ?
#
loop_
_entity_poly.entity_id
_entity_poly.type
_entity_poly.pdbx_seq_one_letter_code
_entity_poly.pdbx_strand_id
1 'polypeptide(L)'
;MTNDKSVEAQSHEIQKIAHEIISEGMPLDDQFQVVVIIDKLPPLWKDFRNTLRHKTKEFSLESLIMRLRIEKEARKHDKKEEVIDIPRKKPTAVLKPDMKLKETR
;
A
#
# COMPACT_ATOMS: atom_id res chain seq x y z
N MET A 1 10.17 -29.09 -17.64
CA MET A 1 10.44 -30.15 -16.65
C MET A 1 10.21 -29.54 -15.27
N THR A 2 9.03 -29.74 -14.70
CA THR A 2 8.76 -29.38 -13.30
C THR A 2 9.23 -30.55 -12.46
N ASN A 3 10.21 -30.31 -11.59
CA ASN A 3 10.79 -31.32 -10.71
C ASN A 3 9.71 -31.81 -9.74
N ASP A 4 9.47 -33.12 -9.62
CA ASP A 4 8.45 -33.75 -8.74
C ASP A 4 8.73 -33.58 -7.22
N LYS A 5 9.55 -32.60 -6.84
CA LYS A 5 9.95 -32.32 -5.46
C LYS A 5 8.84 -31.62 -4.70
N SER A 6 8.59 -32.07 -3.46
CA SER A 6 7.70 -31.40 -2.51
C SER A 6 8.08 -29.93 -2.30
N VAL A 7 7.08 -29.10 -2.02
CA VAL A 7 7.24 -27.67 -1.71
C VAL A 7 8.24 -27.45 -0.57
N GLU A 8 8.26 -28.35 0.42
CA GLU A 8 9.20 -28.28 1.55
C GLU A 8 10.65 -28.48 1.10
N ALA A 9 10.90 -29.47 0.24
CA ALA A 9 12.23 -29.76 -0.29
C ALA A 9 12.76 -28.60 -1.14
N GLN A 10 11.90 -28.02 -1.99
CA GLN A 10 12.23 -26.82 -2.76
C GLN A 10 12.50 -25.60 -1.86
N SER A 11 11.74 -25.44 -0.77
CA SER A 11 11.95 -24.34 0.19
C SER A 11 13.30 -24.47 0.90
N HIS A 12 13.70 -25.69 1.28
CA HIS A 12 15.00 -25.96 1.86
C HIS A 12 16.14 -25.65 0.89
N GLU A 13 16.01 -26.01 -0.38
CA GLU A 13 17.01 -25.70 -1.40
C GLU A 13 17.18 -24.18 -1.57
N ILE A 14 16.07 -23.42 -1.60
CA ILE A 14 16.11 -21.95 -1.67
C ILE A 14 16.78 -21.35 -0.42
N GLN A 15 16.46 -21.85 0.78
CA GLN A 15 17.08 -21.38 2.02
C GLN A 15 18.59 -21.65 2.05
N LYS A 16 19.02 -22.81 1.55
CA LYS A 16 20.43 -23.15 1.45
C LYS A 16 21.18 -22.20 0.52
N ILE A 17 20.63 -21.92 -0.67
CA ILE A 17 21.21 -20.96 -1.62
C ILE A 17 21.30 -19.56 -1.01
N ALA A 18 20.24 -19.10 -0.33
CA ALA A 18 20.24 -17.80 0.33
C ALA A 18 21.31 -17.72 1.43
N HIS A 19 21.48 -18.78 2.21
CA HIS A 19 22.51 -18.84 3.25
C HIS A 19 23.92 -18.86 2.67
N GLU A 20 24.15 -19.59 1.58
CA GLU A 20 25.43 -19.62 0.86
C GLU A 20 25.81 -18.21 0.36
N ILE A 21 24.88 -17.51 -0.31
CA ILE A 21 25.07 -16.12 -0.77
C ILE A 21 25.47 -15.18 0.39
N ILE A 22 24.78 -15.28 1.53
CA ILE A 22 25.08 -14.48 2.73
C ILE A 22 26.46 -14.83 3.28
N SER A 23 26.80 -16.12 3.37
CA SER A 23 28.06 -16.60 3.93
C SER A 23 29.29 -16.24 3.10
N GLU A 24 29.13 -16.14 1.78
CA GLU A 24 30.17 -15.69 0.86
C GLU A 24 30.33 -14.16 0.83
N GLY A 25 29.50 -13.42 1.60
CA GLY A 25 29.55 -11.96 1.65
C GLY A 25 29.13 -11.30 0.35
N MET A 26 28.42 -12.02 -0.53
CA MET A 26 27.97 -11.48 -1.80
C MET A 26 26.73 -10.60 -1.59
N PRO A 27 26.80 -9.30 -1.92
CA PRO A 27 25.63 -8.43 -1.83
C PRO A 27 24.59 -8.88 -2.87
N LEU A 28 23.34 -9.05 -2.44
CA LEU A 28 22.22 -9.25 -3.36
C LEU A 28 21.98 -7.96 -4.14
N ASP A 29 21.83 -8.09 -5.45
CA ASP A 29 21.54 -6.96 -6.33
C ASP A 29 20.29 -6.19 -5.89
N ASP A 30 20.38 -4.87 -5.89
CA ASP A 30 19.29 -3.97 -5.44
C ASP A 30 18.00 -4.21 -6.23
N GLN A 31 18.11 -4.45 -7.53
CA GLN A 31 16.94 -4.70 -8.38
C GLN A 31 16.28 -6.03 -8.03
N PHE A 32 17.08 -7.05 -7.74
CA PHE A 32 16.58 -8.34 -7.25
C PHE A 32 15.79 -8.16 -5.95
N GLN A 33 16.36 -7.45 -4.97
CA GLN A 33 15.69 -7.19 -3.69
C GLN A 33 14.38 -6.40 -3.87
N VAL A 34 14.39 -5.37 -4.71
CA VAL A 34 13.21 -4.56 -5.05
C VAL A 34 12.09 -5.43 -5.60
N VAL A 35 12.38 -6.30 -6.59
CA VAL A 35 11.38 -7.19 -7.20
C VAL A 35 10.82 -8.16 -6.17
N VAL A 36 11.68 -8.79 -5.38
CA VAL A 36 11.26 -9.76 -4.35
C VAL A 36 10.37 -9.09 -3.32
N ILE A 37 10.70 -7.90 -2.83
CA ILE A 37 9.89 -7.17 -1.85
C ILE A 37 8.51 -6.84 -2.41
N ILE A 38 8.43 -6.32 -3.64
CA ILE A 38 7.15 -5.99 -4.31
C ILE A 38 6.28 -7.24 -4.44
N ASP A 39 6.87 -8.38 -4.80
CA ASP A 39 6.14 -9.63 -4.96
C ASP A 39 5.68 -10.26 -3.63
N LYS A 40 6.35 -9.95 -2.53
CA LYS A 40 5.99 -10.42 -1.18
C LYS A 40 5.04 -9.49 -0.42
N LEU A 41 4.55 -8.42 -1.03
CA LEU A 41 3.55 -7.56 -0.40
C LEU A 41 2.23 -8.30 -0.12
N PRO A 42 1.55 -8.04 1.01
CA PRO A 42 0.29 -8.70 1.35
C PRO A 42 -0.82 -8.46 0.31
N PRO A 43 -1.84 -9.34 0.20
CA PRO A 43 -2.96 -9.14 -0.72
C PRO A 43 -3.72 -7.83 -0.51
N LEU A 44 -3.79 -7.32 0.73
CA LEU A 44 -4.37 -6.02 1.07
C LEU A 44 -3.64 -4.82 0.43
N TRP A 45 -2.45 -5.04 -0.13
CA TRP A 45 -1.62 -4.03 -0.79
C TRP A 45 -1.67 -4.18 -2.33
N LYS A 46 -2.61 -4.96 -2.88
CA LYS A 46 -2.65 -5.34 -4.32
C LYS A 46 -2.56 -4.15 -5.27
N ASP A 47 -3.34 -3.10 -5.06
CA ASP A 47 -3.37 -1.96 -5.98
C ASP A 47 -2.06 -1.15 -5.92
N PHE A 48 -1.51 -1.00 -4.71
CA PHE A 48 -0.20 -0.41 -4.51
C PHE A 48 0.91 -1.26 -5.14
N ARG A 49 0.87 -2.59 -4.96
CA ARG A 49 1.80 -3.54 -5.58
C ARG A 49 1.78 -3.43 -7.10
N ASN A 50 0.60 -3.34 -7.73
CA ASN A 50 0.48 -3.17 -9.18
C ASN A 50 1.13 -1.86 -9.63
N THR A 51 0.89 -0.77 -8.90
CA THR A 51 1.54 0.52 -9.16
C THR A 51 3.07 0.41 -9.09
N LEU A 52 3.60 -0.31 -8.09
CA LEU A 52 5.04 -0.53 -7.96
C LEU A 52 5.61 -1.42 -9.08
N ARG A 53 4.87 -2.44 -9.55
CA ARG A 53 5.30 -3.30 -10.68
C ARG A 53 5.57 -2.52 -11.96
N HIS A 54 4.79 -1.47 -12.22
CA HIS A 54 4.98 -0.63 -13.41
C HIS A 54 6.23 0.25 -13.32
N LYS A 55 6.68 0.58 -12.10
CA LYS A 55 7.80 1.48 -11.83
C LYS A 55 9.01 0.77 -11.24
N THR A 56 9.05 -0.56 -11.32
CA THR A 56 10.02 -1.39 -10.59
C THR A 56 11.47 -1.08 -10.92
N LYS A 57 11.78 -0.63 -12.14
CA LYS A 57 13.13 -0.22 -12.57
C LYS A 57 13.52 1.20 -12.13
N GLU A 58 12.57 1.97 -11.60
CA GLU A 58 12.80 3.34 -11.11
C GLU A 58 13.21 3.37 -9.63
N PHE A 59 13.23 2.22 -8.97
CA PHE A 59 13.46 2.11 -7.54
C PHE A 59 14.87 1.62 -7.23
N SER A 60 15.60 2.38 -6.41
CA SER A 60 16.58 1.78 -5.49
C SER A 60 15.87 1.11 -4.32
N LEU A 61 16.54 0.20 -3.63
CA LEU A 61 16.00 -0.45 -2.44
C LEU A 61 15.54 0.57 -1.38
N GLU A 62 16.36 1.58 -1.10
CA GLU A 62 16.03 2.64 -0.15
C GLU A 62 14.78 3.42 -0.53
N SER A 63 14.67 3.80 -1.81
CA SER A 63 13.52 4.57 -2.30
C SER A 63 12.22 3.76 -2.22
N LEU A 64 12.28 2.45 -2.47
CA LEU A 64 11.14 1.54 -2.28
C LEU A 64 10.74 1.48 -0.80
N ILE A 65 11.70 1.29 0.11
CA ILE A 65 11.45 1.23 1.57
C ILE A 65 10.76 2.51 2.05
N MET A 66 11.21 3.68 1.58
CA MET A 66 10.60 4.95 1.93
C MET A 66 9.14 5.04 1.45
N ARG A 67 8.84 4.63 0.21
CA ARG A 67 7.46 4.61 -0.29
C ARG A 67 6.57 3.64 0.48
N LEU A 68 7.09 2.46 0.84
CA LEU A 68 6.36 1.48 1.66
C LEU A 68 5.99 2.06 3.04
N ARG A 69 6.88 2.84 3.66
CA ARG A 69 6.60 3.50 4.95
C ARG A 69 5.50 4.55 4.82
N ILE A 70 5.59 5.44 3.83
CA ILE A 70 4.57 6.49 3.58
C ILE A 70 3.19 5.86 3.39
N GLU A 71 3.12 4.88 2.51
CA GLU A 71 1.87 4.20 2.19
C GLU A 71 1.30 3.42 3.40
N LYS A 72 2.15 2.82 4.23
CA LYS A 72 1.73 2.17 5.48
C LYS A 72 1.04 3.16 6.42
N GLU A 73 1.60 4.37 6.56
CA GLU A 73 1.02 5.40 7.41
C GLU A 73 -0.27 5.97 6.80
N ALA A 74 -0.32 6.22 5.49
CA ALA A 74 -1.53 6.66 4.80
C ALA A 74 -2.72 5.71 5.07
N ARG A 75 -2.50 4.40 4.93
CA ARG A 75 -3.51 3.37 5.25
C ARG A 75 -3.94 3.34 6.72
N LYS A 76 -3.15 3.85 7.66
CA LYS A 76 -3.57 3.97 9.06
C LYS A 76 -4.45 5.20 9.28
N HIS A 77 -4.23 6.28 8.52
CA HIS A 77 -5.04 7.49 8.60
C HIS A 77 -6.45 7.27 8.03
N ASP A 78 -6.56 6.62 6.88
CA ASP A 78 -7.87 6.29 6.28
C ASP A 78 -8.77 5.49 7.24
N LYS A 79 -8.19 4.56 8.00
CA LYS A 79 -8.91 3.76 9.01
C LYS A 79 -9.35 4.54 10.24
N LYS A 80 -8.71 5.67 10.54
CA LYS A 80 -9.11 6.56 11.65
C LYS A 80 -10.19 7.54 11.20
N GLU A 81 -10.20 7.91 9.92
CA GLU A 81 -11.21 8.79 9.33
C GLU A 81 -12.56 8.11 9.11
N GLU A 82 -12.61 6.78 8.95
CA GLU A 82 -13.89 6.03 8.97
C GLU A 82 -14.58 5.97 10.34
N VAL A 83 -13.87 6.25 11.45
CA VAL A 83 -14.44 6.17 12.83
C VAL A 83 -14.98 7.51 13.32
N ILE A 84 -14.70 8.63 12.62
CA ILE A 84 -15.37 9.90 12.88
C ILE A 84 -16.70 9.97 12.13
N ASP A 85 -17.64 9.16 12.60
CA ASP A 85 -19.06 9.27 12.28
C ASP A 85 -19.55 10.61 12.85
N ILE A 86 -19.44 11.69 12.06
CA ILE A 86 -20.04 12.98 12.37
C ILE A 86 -21.54 12.75 12.43
N PRO A 87 -22.24 12.96 13.57
CA PRO A 87 -23.68 12.88 13.60
C PRO A 87 -24.22 13.99 12.69
N ARG A 88 -24.69 13.62 11.49
CA ARG A 88 -25.44 14.51 10.61
C ARG A 88 -26.68 14.98 11.37
N LYS A 89 -26.59 16.15 12.03
CA LYS A 89 -27.76 16.85 12.54
C LYS A 89 -28.65 17.18 11.33
N LYS A 90 -29.88 16.65 11.37
CA LYS A 90 -30.93 16.92 10.38
C LYS A 90 -31.12 18.44 10.24
N PRO A 91 -31.34 18.98 9.03
CA PRO A 91 -31.72 20.37 8.90
C PRO A 91 -33.13 20.55 9.47
N THR A 92 -33.23 21.23 10.61
CA THR A 92 -34.51 21.70 11.16
C THR A 92 -35.03 22.81 10.24
N ALA A 93 -36.18 22.58 9.62
CA ALA A 93 -36.91 23.61 8.88
C ALA A 93 -37.34 24.72 9.85
N VAL A 94 -36.78 25.92 9.68
CA VAL A 94 -37.19 27.12 10.42
C VAL A 94 -37.41 28.26 9.43
N LEU A 95 -38.69 28.52 9.22
CA LEU A 95 -39.39 29.81 9.02
C LEU A 95 -38.84 30.80 7.97
N LYS A 96 -39.68 31.00 6.94
CA LYS A 96 -39.63 32.06 5.93
C LYS A 96 -39.53 33.45 6.57
N PRO A 97 -38.68 34.36 6.09
CA PRO A 97 -38.89 35.78 6.26
C PRO A 97 -39.79 36.32 5.13
N ASP A 98 -40.91 36.92 5.52
CA ASP A 98 -41.86 37.65 4.68
C ASP A 98 -41.19 38.97 4.23
N MET A 99 -40.74 39.08 2.98
CA MET A 99 -40.31 40.36 2.40
C MET A 99 -41.50 41.01 1.71
N LYS A 100 -42.20 41.89 2.44
CA LYS A 100 -43.14 42.86 1.88
C LYS A 100 -42.38 43.89 1.04
N LEU A 101 -42.35 43.71 -0.26
CA LEU A 101 -41.95 44.73 -1.23
C LEU A 101 -43.06 45.79 -1.28
N LYS A 102 -42.85 46.94 -0.64
CA LYS A 102 -43.66 48.14 -0.88
C LYS A 102 -43.07 48.90 -2.07
N GLU A 103 -43.73 48.74 -3.20
CA GLU A 103 -43.58 49.57 -4.38
C GLU A 103 -44.25 50.93 -4.09
N THR A 104 -43.48 52.02 -4.14
CA THR A 104 -44.02 53.39 -4.14
C THR A 104 -43.60 54.07 -5.42
N ARG A 105 -44.63 54.38 -6.20
CA ARG A 105 -44.65 55.23 -7.39
C ARG A 105 -44.41 56.70 -7.03
#